data_AF-A0A4Y9EKD6-F1
#
_entry.id   AF-A0A4Y9EKD6-F1
#
_cell.length_a   1.000
_cell.length_b   1.000
_cell.length_c   1.000
_cell.angle_alpha   90.00
_cell.angle_beta   90.00
_cell.angle_gamma   90.00
#
_symmetry.space_group_name_H-M   'P 1'
#
loop_
_entity.id
_entity.type
_entity.pdbx_description
1 polymer ?
#
loop_
_entity_poly.entity_id
_entity_poly.type
_entity_poly.pdbx_seq_one_letter_code
_entity_poly.pdbx_strand_id
1 'polypeptide(L)'
;MYRITPKRTFPPLWRVIVGFIVVPALAAFVLAYFMPAYDGLTNATERVLRTAIMYALFGAYPPTILIGIPAYFALRNRFDLNLLNCSMVGAALAALPWILISLVSSPDQASTDGRPTVVAGSMTAFGWLSLAQFVGQIAVFGALGGGFFWAIVAAGSGTGKVSND
;
A
#
# COMPACT_ATOMS: atom_id res chain seq x y z
N MET A 1 4.71 34.54 28.92
CA MET A 1 5.13 33.29 28.26
C MET A 1 4.55 33.28 26.84
N TYR A 2 5.38 33.50 25.82
CA TYR A 2 4.95 33.37 24.42
C TYR A 2 4.97 31.88 24.04
N ARG A 3 3.81 31.32 23.68
CA ARG A 3 3.71 29.93 23.22
C ARG A 3 3.96 29.91 21.72
N ILE A 4 5.21 29.68 21.31
CA ILE A 4 5.54 29.45 19.90
C ILE A 4 4.81 28.19 19.48
N THR A 5 3.73 28.35 18.70
CA THR A 5 2.96 27.23 18.17
C THR A 5 3.50 26.96 16.77
N PRO A 6 4.23 25.87 16.52
CA PRO A 6 4.78 25.60 15.19
C PRO A 6 3.63 25.47 14.19
N LYS A 7 3.61 26.34 13.18
CA LYS A 7 2.60 26.33 12.13
C LYS A 7 2.91 25.15 11.20
N ARG A 8 2.17 24.04 11.32
CA ARG A 8 2.28 22.92 10.38
C ARG A 8 1.92 23.41 8.98
N THR A 9 2.93 23.50 8.12
CA THR A 9 2.75 23.75 6.69
C THR A 9 2.37 22.43 6.02
N PHE A 10 1.16 22.37 5.48
CA PHE A 10 0.74 21.21 4.70
C PHE A 10 1.30 21.29 3.29
N PRO A 11 1.64 20.15 2.66
CA PRO A 11 1.98 20.13 1.25
C PRO A 11 0.80 20.63 0.42
N PRO A 12 1.05 21.28 -0.73
CA PRO A 12 -0.01 21.77 -1.58
C PRO A 12 -0.88 20.60 -2.08
N LEU A 13 -2.19 20.83 -2.14
CA LEU A 13 -3.18 19.79 -2.44
C LEU A 13 -2.90 19.05 -3.76
N TRP A 14 -2.39 19.74 -4.77
CA TRP A 14 -2.05 19.12 -6.05
C TRP A 14 -0.99 18.01 -5.92
N ARG A 15 -0.01 18.12 -5.01
CA ARG A 15 0.98 17.06 -4.78
C ARG A 15 0.37 15.83 -4.15
N VAL A 16 -0.57 16.04 -3.23
CA VAL A 16 -1.34 14.96 -2.60
C VAL A 16 -2.15 14.21 -3.67
N ILE A 17 -2.82 14.95 -4.55
CA ILE A 17 -3.57 14.38 -5.68
C ILE A 17 -2.63 13.58 -6.59
N VAL A 18 -1.49 14.15 -6.98
CA VAL A 18 -0.49 13.46 -7.81
C VAL A 18 0.01 12.19 -7.12
N GLY A 19 0.28 12.23 -5.80
CA GLY A 19 0.68 11.05 -5.03
C GLY A 19 -0.36 9.92 -5.10
N PHE A 20 -1.64 10.25 -4.95
CA PHE A 20 -2.74 9.27 -5.00
C PHE A 20 -3.07 8.76 -6.42
N ILE A 21 -2.59 9.42 -7.46
CA ILE A 21 -2.76 8.96 -8.85
C ILE A 21 -1.52 8.15 -9.29
N VAL A 22 -0.34 8.70 -9.08
CA VAL A 22 0.92 8.13 -9.62
C VAL A 22 1.34 6.88 -8.87
N VAL A 23 1.25 6.87 -7.54
CA VAL A 23 1.76 5.73 -6.74
C VAL A 23 0.98 4.44 -7.01
N PRO A 24 -0.37 4.41 -7.00
CA PRO A 24 -1.11 3.19 -7.33
C PRO A 24 -0.86 2.71 -8.76
N ALA A 25 -0.77 3.64 -9.72
CA ALA A 25 -0.46 3.30 -11.11
C ALA A 25 0.93 2.68 -11.25
N LEU A 26 1.94 3.25 -10.58
CA LEU A 26 3.31 2.74 -10.59
C LEU A 26 3.39 1.36 -9.93
N ALA A 27 2.72 1.17 -8.80
CA ALA A 27 2.64 -0.13 -8.13
C ALA A 27 1.99 -1.20 -9.03
N ALA A 28 0.87 -0.87 -9.68
CA ALA A 28 0.20 -1.76 -10.61
C ALA A 28 1.08 -2.13 -11.82
N PHE A 29 1.84 -1.16 -12.35
CA PHE A 29 2.76 -1.39 -13.47
C PHE A 29 3.92 -2.30 -13.09
N VAL A 30 4.53 -2.09 -11.92
CA VAL A 30 5.61 -2.94 -11.40
C VAL A 30 5.11 -4.36 -11.18
N LEU A 31 3.95 -4.54 -10.55
CA LEU A 31 3.37 -5.87 -10.36
C LEU A 31 3.06 -6.55 -11.69
N ALA A 32 2.51 -5.83 -12.66
CA ALA A 32 2.21 -6.36 -13.99
C ALA A 32 3.45 -6.79 -14.77
N TYR A 33 4.60 -6.16 -14.52
CA TYR A 33 5.86 -6.54 -15.13
C TYR A 33 6.40 -7.87 -14.58
N PHE A 34 6.31 -8.08 -13.27
CA PHE A 34 6.80 -9.32 -12.63
C PHE A 34 5.81 -10.48 -12.70
N MET A 35 4.51 -10.18 -12.65
CA MET A 35 3.43 -11.16 -12.63
C MET A 35 2.37 -10.79 -13.67
N PRO A 36 2.63 -11.05 -14.97
CA PRO A 36 1.65 -10.81 -16.01
C PRO A 36 0.46 -11.78 -15.88
N ALA A 37 -0.75 -11.23 -15.71
CA ALA A 37 -1.97 -12.04 -15.65
C ALA A 37 -2.35 -12.65 -17.03
N TYR A 38 -1.82 -12.10 -18.12
CA TYR A 38 -2.16 -12.50 -19.48
C TYR A 38 -0.99 -13.21 -20.19
N ASP A 39 -0.54 -14.34 -19.66
CA ASP A 39 0.56 -15.11 -20.27
C ASP A 39 0.26 -15.68 -21.67
N GLY A 40 -1.00 -15.67 -22.10
CA GLY A 40 -1.41 -16.09 -23.45
C GLY A 40 -1.16 -15.06 -24.57
N LEU A 41 -0.71 -13.83 -24.28
CA LEU A 41 -0.42 -12.84 -25.32
C LEU A 41 1.03 -12.95 -25.81
N THR A 42 1.20 -12.98 -27.14
CA THR A 42 2.52 -13.04 -27.81
C THR A 42 3.30 -11.73 -27.71
N ASN A 43 2.60 -10.58 -27.62
CA ASN A 43 3.21 -9.27 -27.48
C ASN A 43 3.47 -8.94 -26.00
N ALA A 44 4.75 -8.92 -25.61
CA ALA A 44 5.17 -8.68 -24.23
C ALA A 44 4.72 -7.32 -23.67
N THR A 45 4.76 -6.27 -24.48
CA THR A 45 4.35 -4.91 -24.08
C THR A 45 2.85 -4.83 -23.80
N GLU A 46 2.05 -5.41 -24.70
CA GLU A 46 0.59 -5.41 -24.58
C GLU A 46 0.12 -6.25 -23.40
N ARG A 47 0.80 -7.37 -23.12
CA ARG A 47 0.59 -8.20 -21.93
C ARG A 47 0.77 -7.39 -20.65
N VAL A 48 1.91 -6.73 -20.49
CA VAL A 48 2.20 -5.92 -19.28
C VAL A 48 1.20 -4.77 -19.15
N LEU A 49 0.88 -4.08 -20.24
CA LEU A 49 0.01 -2.91 -20.20
C LEU A 49 -1.44 -3.28 -19.82
N ARG A 50 -1.97 -4.36 -20.38
CA ARG A 50 -3.32 -4.88 -20.03
C ARG A 50 -3.37 -5.39 -18.59
N THR A 51 -2.35 -6.10 -18.13
CA THR A 51 -2.26 -6.52 -16.72
C THR A 51 -2.14 -5.32 -15.78
N ALA A 52 -1.35 -4.30 -16.14
CA ALA A 52 -1.20 -3.09 -15.33
C ALA A 52 -2.52 -2.34 -15.18
N ILE A 53 -3.31 -2.21 -16.26
CA ILE A 53 -4.65 -1.60 -16.21
C ILE A 53 -5.57 -2.41 -15.28
N MET A 54 -5.58 -3.74 -15.41
CA MET A 54 -6.38 -4.61 -14.55
C MET A 54 -6.00 -4.45 -13.06
N TYR A 55 -4.71 -4.52 -12.75
CA TYR A 55 -4.21 -4.34 -11.38
C TYR A 55 -4.46 -2.93 -10.85
N ALA A 56 -4.39 -1.90 -11.70
CA ALA A 56 -4.70 -0.54 -11.30
C ALA A 56 -6.19 -0.42 -10.93
N LEU A 57 -7.09 -0.83 -11.82
CA LEU A 57 -8.53 -0.64 -11.67
C LEU A 57 -9.16 -1.48 -10.57
N PHE A 58 -8.72 -2.74 -10.41
CA PHE A 58 -9.32 -3.66 -9.46
C PHE A 58 -8.47 -3.86 -8.20
N GLY A 59 -7.14 -3.71 -8.31
CA GLY A 59 -6.22 -3.96 -7.21
C GLY A 59 -5.82 -2.70 -6.45
N ALA A 60 -5.30 -1.69 -7.14
CA ALA A 60 -4.60 -0.58 -6.50
C ALA A 60 -5.52 0.62 -6.20
N TYR A 61 -6.34 1.07 -7.16
CA TYR A 61 -7.19 2.25 -6.98
C TYR A 61 -8.34 2.06 -5.98
N PRO A 62 -9.10 0.95 -5.97
CA PRO A 62 -10.20 0.78 -5.03
C PRO A 62 -9.77 0.91 -3.55
N PRO A 63 -8.74 0.20 -3.05
CA PRO A 63 -8.30 0.37 -1.66
C PRO A 63 -7.66 1.75 -1.41
N THR A 64 -7.03 2.35 -2.43
CA THR A 64 -6.49 3.70 -2.30
C THR A 64 -7.60 4.72 -2.08
N ILE A 65 -8.68 4.65 -2.86
CA ILE A 65 -9.81 5.58 -2.76
C ILE A 65 -10.61 5.34 -1.47
N LEU A 66 -10.89 4.08 -1.16
CA LEU A 66 -11.74 3.71 -0.02
C LEU A 66 -11.03 3.84 1.33
N ILE A 67 -9.72 3.61 1.38
CA ILE A 67 -8.97 3.54 2.64
C ILE A 67 -7.82 4.55 2.66
N GLY A 68 -7.02 4.61 1.60
CA GLY A 68 -5.83 5.47 1.54
C GLY A 68 -6.15 6.96 1.68
N ILE A 69 -7.13 7.46 0.92
CA ILE A 69 -7.55 8.87 0.96
C ILE A 69 -8.11 9.23 2.35
N PRO A 70 -9.13 8.53 2.90
CA PRO A 70 -9.61 8.81 4.25
C PRO A 70 -8.53 8.72 5.32
N ALA A 71 -7.66 7.71 5.26
CA ALA A 71 -6.56 7.55 6.20
C ALA A 71 -5.63 8.76 6.19
N TYR A 72 -5.23 9.26 5.00
CA TYR A 72 -4.40 10.46 4.91
C TYR A 72 -5.08 11.69 5.53
N PHE A 73 -6.36 11.94 5.21
CA PHE A 73 -7.08 13.09 5.75
C PHE A 73 -7.32 13.01 7.26
N ALA A 74 -7.50 11.80 7.81
CA ALA A 74 -7.64 11.58 9.25
C ALA A 74 -6.29 11.70 9.99
N LEU A 75 -5.20 11.18 9.41
CA LEU A 75 -3.89 11.13 10.08
C LEU A 75 -3.04 12.39 9.86
N ARG A 76 -3.25 13.17 8.80
CA ARG A 76 -2.42 14.37 8.48
C ARG A 76 -2.35 15.40 9.60
N ASN A 77 -3.36 15.46 10.47
CA ASN A 77 -3.40 16.40 11.59
C ASN A 77 -2.70 15.86 12.84
N ARG A 78 -2.43 14.55 12.91
CA ARG A 78 -1.81 13.90 14.08
C ARG A 78 -0.35 13.53 13.82
N PHE A 79 -0.04 13.00 12.65
CA PHE A 79 1.29 12.50 12.30
C PHE A 79 2.02 13.43 11.33
N ASP A 80 3.33 13.55 11.51
CA ASP A 80 4.18 14.26 10.57
C ASP A 80 4.38 13.45 9.29
N LEU A 81 4.52 14.15 8.16
CA LEU A 81 4.80 13.58 6.84
C LEU A 81 6.28 13.20 6.71
N ASN A 82 6.70 12.23 7.52
CA ASN A 82 8.03 11.64 7.49
C ASN A 82 8.01 10.32 6.71
N LEU A 83 9.14 9.98 6.09
CA LEU A 83 9.31 8.76 5.30
C LEU A 83 8.84 7.52 6.07
N LEU A 84 9.27 7.38 7.32
CA LEU A 84 8.92 6.23 8.17
C LEU A 84 7.40 6.11 8.37
N ASN A 85 6.71 7.21 8.68
CA ASN A 85 5.27 7.21 8.90
C ASN A 85 4.52 6.83 7.63
N CYS A 86 4.89 7.41 6.49
CA CYS A 86 4.27 7.10 5.21
C CYS A 86 4.50 5.63 4.81
N SER A 87 5.71 5.11 4.99
CA SER A 87 6.03 3.70 4.73
C SER A 87 5.27 2.75 5.67
N MET A 88 5.19 3.04 6.97
CA MET A 88 4.43 2.22 7.92
C MET A 88 2.93 2.21 7.60
N VAL A 89 2.35 3.37 7.28
CA VAL A 89 0.95 3.47 6.86
C VAL A 89 0.73 2.71 5.55
N GLY A 90 1.62 2.86 4.56
CA GLY A 90 1.54 2.11 3.32
C GLY A 90 1.61 0.59 3.52
N ALA A 91 2.51 0.12 4.38
CA ALA A 91 2.61 -1.29 4.75
C ALA A 91 1.33 -1.79 5.42
N ALA A 92 0.80 -1.05 6.38
CA ALA A 92 -0.43 -1.40 7.08
C ALA A 92 -1.64 -1.42 6.13
N LEU A 93 -1.79 -0.41 5.26
CA LEU A 93 -2.88 -0.36 4.29
C LEU A 93 -2.84 -1.52 3.29
N ALA A 94 -1.65 -1.95 2.89
CA ALA A 94 -1.48 -3.09 2.00
C ALA A 94 -1.76 -4.42 2.71
N ALA A 95 -1.27 -4.61 3.93
CA ALA A 95 -1.35 -5.86 4.68
C ALA A 95 -2.72 -6.09 5.35
N LEU A 96 -3.32 -5.05 5.93
CA LEU A 96 -4.52 -5.15 6.78
C LEU A 96 -5.69 -5.86 6.11
N PRO A 97 -6.07 -5.55 4.84
CA PRO A 97 -7.18 -6.23 4.19
C PRO A 97 -6.96 -7.76 4.12
N TRP A 98 -5.74 -8.20 3.82
CA TRP A 98 -5.42 -9.62 3.72
C TRP A 98 -5.42 -10.31 5.08
N ILE A 99 -4.90 -9.65 6.12
CA ILE A 99 -4.98 -10.16 7.49
C ILE A 99 -6.45 -10.31 7.91
N LEU A 100 -7.28 -9.30 7.69
CA LEU A 100 -8.71 -9.36 8.04
C LEU A 100 -9.45 -10.46 7.26
N ILE A 101 -9.21 -10.58 5.95
CA ILE A 101 -9.80 -11.66 5.15
C ILE A 101 -9.37 -13.02 5.70
N SER A 102 -8.09 -13.20 6.06
CA SER A 102 -7.59 -14.47 6.58
C SER A 102 -8.17 -14.84 7.96
N LEU A 103 -8.56 -13.84 8.76
CA LEU A 103 -9.18 -14.06 10.07
C LEU A 103 -10.68 -14.36 9.97
N VAL A 104 -11.35 -13.85 8.93
CA VAL A 104 -12.80 -14.04 8.72
C VAL A 104 -13.07 -15.28 7.85
N SER A 105 -12.16 -15.62 6.96
CA SER A 105 -12.26 -16.79 6.08
C SER A 105 -11.61 -18.01 6.72
N SER A 106 -12.42 -18.88 7.31
CA SER A 106 -11.99 -20.16 7.89
C SER A 106 -12.49 -21.33 7.04
N PRO A 107 -11.78 -21.69 5.95
CA PRO A 107 -12.13 -22.88 5.17
C PRO A 107 -11.95 -24.14 6.03
N ASP A 108 -12.79 -25.15 5.82
CA ASP A 108 -12.75 -26.37 6.63
C ASP A 108 -11.45 -27.18 6.39
N GLN A 109 -10.94 -27.14 5.16
CA GLN A 109 -9.70 -27.76 4.70
C GLN A 109 -9.03 -26.85 3.66
N ALA A 110 -7.72 -26.61 3.80
CA ALA A 110 -6.94 -25.92 2.78
C ALA A 110 -5.52 -26.48 2.72
N SER A 111 -4.92 -26.47 1.53
CA SER A 111 -3.52 -26.87 1.34
C SER A 111 -2.84 -26.01 0.29
N THR A 112 -1.55 -25.77 0.48
CA THR A 112 -0.66 -25.07 -0.45
C THR A 112 0.53 -25.98 -0.74
N ASP A 113 0.84 -26.23 -2.01
CA ASP A 113 1.93 -27.13 -2.44
C ASP A 113 1.91 -28.51 -1.76
N GLY A 114 0.72 -29.10 -1.62
CA GLY A 114 0.53 -30.41 -1.00
C GLY A 114 0.71 -30.43 0.53
N ARG A 115 0.91 -29.28 1.17
CA ARG A 115 1.00 -29.15 2.63
C ARG A 115 -0.30 -28.55 3.19
N PRO A 116 -0.92 -29.15 4.22
CA PRO A 116 -2.15 -28.64 4.79
C PRO A 116 -1.89 -27.31 5.50
N THR A 117 -2.57 -26.25 5.07
CA THR A 117 -2.54 -24.90 5.66
C THR A 117 -3.69 -24.69 6.62
N VAL A 118 -4.83 -25.38 6.43
CA VAL A 118 -5.96 -25.39 7.36
C VAL A 118 -6.49 -26.81 7.50
N VAL A 119 -6.69 -27.26 8.74
CA VAL A 119 -7.24 -28.58 9.07
C VAL A 119 -8.37 -28.41 10.08
N ALA A 120 -9.56 -28.91 9.74
CA ALA A 120 -10.76 -28.80 10.57
C ALA A 120 -11.06 -27.35 10.99
N GLY A 121 -10.96 -26.42 10.05
CA GLY A 121 -11.19 -24.98 10.28
C GLY A 121 -10.09 -24.26 11.06
N SER A 122 -9.02 -24.94 11.48
CA SER A 122 -7.89 -24.34 12.22
C SER A 122 -6.64 -24.20 11.35
N MET A 123 -6.03 -23.02 11.33
CA MET A 123 -4.76 -22.79 10.63
C MET A 123 -3.63 -23.59 11.26
N THR A 124 -2.93 -24.37 10.43
CA THR A 124 -1.73 -25.08 10.86
C THR A 124 -0.55 -24.12 11.05
N ALA A 125 0.52 -24.55 11.71
CA ALA A 125 1.76 -23.75 11.81
C ALA A 125 2.31 -23.36 10.42
N PHE A 126 2.15 -24.24 9.43
CA PHE A 126 2.52 -23.96 8.05
C PHE A 126 1.58 -22.92 7.40
N GLY A 127 0.27 -22.98 7.68
CA GLY A 127 -0.68 -21.94 7.28
C GLY A 127 -0.33 -20.56 7.82
N TRP A 128 0.01 -20.47 9.10
CA TRP A 128 0.48 -19.21 9.73
C TRP A 128 1.77 -18.69 9.11
N LEU A 129 2.74 -19.58 8.82
CA LEU A 129 3.99 -19.19 8.18
C LEU A 129 3.75 -18.68 6.74
N SER A 130 2.93 -19.39 5.96
CA SER A 130 2.58 -19.00 4.59
C SER A 130 1.83 -17.66 4.57
N LEU A 131 0.91 -17.44 5.52
CA LEU A 131 0.22 -16.17 5.67
C LEU A 131 1.21 -15.04 6.01
N ALA A 132 2.11 -15.27 6.96
CA ALA A 132 3.10 -14.27 7.38
C ALA A 132 4.05 -13.90 6.23
N GLN A 133 4.47 -14.86 5.40
CA GLN A 133 5.30 -14.60 4.22
C GLN A 133 4.54 -13.76 3.18
N PHE A 134 3.30 -14.14 2.86
CA PHE A 134 2.46 -13.42 1.91
C PHE A 134 2.18 -11.98 2.37
N VAL A 135 1.74 -11.82 3.62
CA VAL A 135 1.48 -10.52 4.23
C VAL A 135 2.76 -9.69 4.33
N GLY A 136 3.89 -10.30 4.69
CA GLY A 136 5.18 -9.64 4.77
C GLY A 136 5.64 -9.09 3.42
N GLN A 137 5.51 -9.88 2.35
CA GLN A 137 5.82 -9.44 0.99
C GLN A 137 4.93 -8.25 0.56
N ILE A 138 3.63 -8.33 0.83
CA ILE A 138 2.68 -7.24 0.52
C ILE A 138 2.98 -5.99 1.36
N ALA A 139 3.33 -6.16 2.63
CA ALA A 139 3.70 -5.07 3.52
C ALA A 139 4.97 -4.34 3.02
N VAL A 140 5.96 -5.07 2.49
CA VAL A 140 7.15 -4.47 1.87
C VAL A 140 6.76 -3.62 0.65
N PHE A 141 5.92 -4.14 -0.25
CA PHE A 141 5.42 -3.35 -1.38
C PHE A 141 4.62 -2.13 -0.93
N GLY A 142 3.77 -2.28 0.09
CA GLY A 142 3.06 -1.17 0.71
C GLY A 142 3.99 -0.11 1.30
N ALA A 143 5.06 -0.53 1.96
CA ALA A 143 6.07 0.36 2.53
C ALA A 143 6.79 1.17 1.44
N LEU A 144 7.16 0.53 0.33
CA LEU A 144 7.74 1.20 -0.83
C LEU A 144 6.78 2.20 -1.44
N GLY A 145 5.50 1.83 -1.60
CA GLY A 145 4.45 2.74 -2.06
C GLY A 145 4.30 3.96 -1.16
N GLY A 146 4.30 3.76 0.17
CA GLY A 146 4.32 4.84 1.15
C GLY A 146 5.55 5.75 1.03
N GLY A 147 6.72 5.17 0.77
CA GLY A 147 7.95 5.92 0.51
C GLY A 147 7.88 6.78 -0.77
N PHE A 148 7.36 6.23 -1.86
CA PHE A 148 7.13 7.00 -3.10
C PHE A 148 6.09 8.11 -2.91
N PHE A 149 5.02 7.84 -2.16
CA PHE A 149 4.03 8.85 -1.80
C PHE A 149 4.70 9.99 -1.03
N TRP A 150 5.52 9.67 -0.02
CA TRP A 150 6.30 10.67 0.70
C TRP A 150 7.24 11.46 -0.23
N ALA A 151 7.93 10.80 -1.15
CA ALA A 151 8.82 11.47 -2.09
C ALA A 151 8.07 12.49 -2.98
N ILE A 152 6.86 12.16 -3.44
CA ILE A 152 6.03 13.06 -4.26
C ILE A 152 5.46 14.21 -3.42
N VAL A 153 4.98 13.90 -2.23
CA VAL A 153 4.21 14.83 -1.41
C VAL A 153 5.11 15.76 -0.60
N ALA A 154 6.13 15.21 0.05
CA ALA A 154 6.91 15.86 1.09
C ALA A 154 8.32 16.29 0.64
N ALA A 155 8.98 15.58 -0.28
CA ALA A 155 10.40 15.84 -0.58
C ALA A 155 10.68 17.23 -1.18
N GLY A 156 9.67 17.90 -1.78
CA GLY A 156 9.80 19.26 -2.28
C GLY A 156 9.08 20.32 -1.44
N SER A 157 8.47 19.96 -0.31
CA SER A 157 7.81 20.91 0.59
C SER A 157 8.78 21.15 1.73
N GLY A 158 9.24 22.38 1.93
CA GLY A 158 10.16 22.74 3.02
C GLY A 158 9.52 22.65 4.40
N THR A 159 8.87 21.54 4.73
CA THR A 159 8.16 21.21 5.97
C THR A 159 9.07 21.11 7.21
N GLY A 160 10.26 21.72 7.14
CA GLY A 160 11.22 21.85 8.24
C GLY A 160 11.70 23.28 8.52
N LYS A 161 11.24 24.32 7.80
CA LYS A 161 11.59 25.71 8.18
C LYS A 161 10.49 26.32 9.05
N VAL A 162 10.77 26.38 10.36
CA VAL A 162 10.13 27.34 11.26
C VAL A 162 10.39 28.73 10.66
N SER A 163 9.33 29.40 10.18
CA SER A 163 9.42 30.80 9.78
C SER A 163 9.55 31.61 11.07
N ASN A 164 10.70 32.25 11.25
CA ASN A 164 10.84 33.34 12.21
C ASN A 164 10.41 34.61 11.47
N ASP A 165 9.23 35.11 11.83
CA ASP A 165 8.89 36.53 11.64
C ASP A 165 9.31 37.29 12.90
#